data_AF-A0A369HAB2-F1
#
_entry.id   AF-A0A369HAB2-F1
#
_cell.length_a   1.000
_cell.length_b   1.000
_cell.length_c   1.000
_cell.angle_alpha   90.00
_cell.angle_beta   90.00
_cell.angle_gamma   90.00
#
_symmetry.space_group_name_H-M   'P 1'
#
loop_
_entity.id
_entity.type
_entity.pdbx_description
1 polymer ?
#
loop_
_entity_poly.entity_id
_entity_poly.type
_entity_poly.pdbx_seq_one_letter_code
_entity_poly.pdbx_strand_id
1 'polypeptide(L)'
;MDQPQNAVQSLLARAHSPESAERIFSNKIKHRTLHLRPSSPPSAVLNARTARRIAREKSKKKSKGKGGPMSCRERRKLGLDDLSRRGHKYEVYEPLHRLWLGYVRETLGADLYTGGPAAAAKLASAEFHGALAEVVRSACPSRVGIKGIVVRDRKFVMEIVTTKGRLKMVPKEGTTFRFVIPPEQATEKQSSFAFEVLGDQLMVRSADRANRKFKTHFLPNL
;
A
#
# COMPACT_ATOMS: atom_id res chain seq x y z
N MET A 1 54.68 -3.69 54.84
CA MET A 1 53.82 -2.53 54.55
C MET A 1 54.06 -2.14 53.10
N ASP A 2 53.31 -2.74 52.17
CA ASP A 2 53.39 -2.40 50.75
C ASP A 2 52.53 -1.17 50.49
N GLN A 3 53.17 -0.05 50.11
CA GLN A 3 52.42 1.06 49.55
C GLN A 3 51.90 0.64 48.17
N PRO A 4 50.64 0.96 47.80
CA PRO A 4 50.12 0.64 46.49
C PRO A 4 50.98 1.35 45.45
N GLN A 5 51.79 0.59 44.69
CA GLN A 5 52.61 1.14 43.62
C GLN A 5 51.70 1.84 42.62
N ASN A 6 51.96 3.13 42.40
CA ASN A 6 51.18 3.92 41.46
C ASN A 6 51.33 3.31 40.06
N ALA A 7 50.23 2.85 39.46
CA ALA A 7 50.24 2.15 38.18
C ALA A 7 50.98 2.93 37.07
N VAL A 8 50.98 4.27 37.15
CA VAL A 8 51.69 5.14 36.21
C VAL A 8 53.21 5.07 36.41
N GLN A 9 53.70 5.01 37.64
CA GLN A 9 55.13 4.86 37.93
C GLN A 9 55.64 3.50 37.47
N SER A 10 54.86 2.44 37.69
CA SER A 10 55.17 1.09 37.19
C SER A 10 55.27 1.06 35.66
N LEU A 11 54.39 1.77 34.97
CA LEU A 11 54.42 1.89 33.51
C LEU A 11 55.65 2.66 33.01
N LEU A 12 56.01 3.77 33.67
CA LEU A 12 57.19 4.56 33.31
C LEU A 12 58.50 3.79 33.54
N ALA A 13 58.58 3.01 34.62
CA ALA A 13 59.74 2.18 34.93
C ALA A 13 60.01 1.08 33.90
N ARG A 14 59.04 0.72 33.05
CA ARG A 14 59.24 -0.23 31.94
C ARG A 14 59.99 0.38 30.75
N ALA A 15 59.95 1.70 30.59
CA ALA A 15 60.50 2.39 29.42
C ALA A 15 61.70 3.31 29.76
N HIS A 16 61.89 3.66 31.03
CA HIS A 16 62.90 4.60 31.48
C HIS A 16 63.66 4.09 32.71
N SER A 17 64.88 4.57 32.90
CA SER A 17 65.65 4.33 34.13
C SER A 17 64.87 4.82 35.36
N PRO A 18 65.06 4.21 36.54
CA PRO A 18 64.25 4.51 37.73
C PRO A 18 64.29 6.00 38.09
N GLU A 19 65.46 6.63 38.01
CA GLU A 19 65.64 8.06 38.27
C GLU A 19 64.90 8.95 37.25
N SER A 20 64.93 8.57 35.97
CA SER A 20 64.20 9.31 34.92
C SER A 20 62.69 9.14 35.05
N ALA A 21 62.22 7.94 35.40
CA ALA A 21 60.80 7.64 35.61
C ALA A 21 60.24 8.46 36.78
N GLU A 22 60.97 8.54 37.89
CA GLU A 22 60.57 9.32 39.06
C GLU A 22 60.55 10.82 38.76
N ARG A 23 61.57 11.33 38.06
CA ARG A 23 61.63 12.73 37.60
C ARG A 23 60.49 13.10 36.65
N ILE A 24 60.11 12.21 35.73
CA ILE A 24 58.99 12.44 34.81
C ILE A 24 57.68 12.45 35.58
N PHE A 25 57.50 11.49 36.51
CA PHE A 25 56.29 11.40 37.29
C PHE A 25 56.08 12.63 38.18
N SER A 26 57.11 13.05 38.93
CA SER A 26 57.03 14.21 39.83
C SER A 26 56.77 15.52 39.07
N ASN A 27 57.52 15.78 38.00
CA ASN A 27 57.46 17.05 37.29
C ASN A 27 56.25 17.16 36.35
N LYS A 28 55.89 16.08 35.64
CA LYS A 28 54.92 16.16 34.54
C LYS A 28 53.55 15.58 34.86
N ILE A 29 53.44 14.71 35.88
CA ILE A 29 52.23 13.92 36.13
C ILE A 29 51.62 14.23 37.51
N LYS A 30 52.42 14.21 38.59
CA LYS A 30 51.94 14.31 39.98
C LYS A 30 51.07 15.54 40.24
N HIS A 31 51.40 16.67 39.61
CA HIS A 31 50.69 17.94 39.80
C HIS A 31 49.76 18.30 38.62
N ARG A 32 49.61 17.42 37.63
CA ARG A 32 48.73 17.65 36.48
C ARG A 32 47.38 17.00 36.73
N THR A 33 46.39 17.79 37.09
CA THR A 33 45.01 17.31 37.24
C THR A 33 44.44 16.88 35.89
N LEU A 34 44.20 15.58 35.72
CA LEU A 34 43.49 15.05 34.57
C LEU A 34 42.00 15.27 34.80
N HIS A 35 41.43 16.25 34.11
CA HIS A 35 39.98 16.45 34.05
C HIS A 35 39.37 15.33 33.20
N LEU A 36 39.20 14.15 33.82
CA LEU A 36 38.52 13.03 33.19
C LEU A 36 37.04 13.36 33.07
N ARG A 37 36.63 13.81 31.89
CA ARG A 37 35.20 13.87 31.55
C ARG A 37 34.72 12.43 31.41
N PRO A 38 33.65 12.00 32.10
CA PRO A 38 33.07 10.68 31.88
C PRO A 38 32.76 10.51 30.38
N SER A 39 33.48 9.63 29.71
CA SER A 39 33.21 9.30 28.32
C SER A 39 31.95 8.43 28.29
N SER A 40 30.84 9.02 27.86
CA SER A 40 29.52 8.39 27.70
C SER A 40 28.82 7.99 29.01
N PRO A 41 27.48 8.00 29.06
CA PRO A 41 26.75 7.63 30.27
C PRO A 41 27.02 6.17 30.67
N PRO A 42 26.98 5.85 31.98
CA PRO A 42 27.31 4.54 32.51
C PRO A 42 26.45 3.42 31.88
N SER A 43 27.03 2.23 31.77
CA SER A 43 26.42 1.00 31.24
C SER A 43 25.14 0.52 31.96
N ALA A 44 24.72 1.24 33.01
CA ALA A 44 23.49 1.03 33.76
C ALA A 44 22.24 1.66 33.10
N VAL A 45 22.39 2.51 32.09
CA VAL A 45 21.25 2.85 31.22
C VAL A 45 20.97 1.59 30.40
N LEU A 46 19.86 0.89 30.70
CA LEU A 46 19.31 -0.20 29.87
C LEU A 46 19.74 0.02 28.43
N ASN A 47 20.66 -0.81 27.90
CA ASN A 47 21.19 -0.67 26.55
C ASN A 47 20.02 -0.24 25.66
N ALA A 48 20.11 0.84 24.89
CA ALA A 48 18.95 1.36 24.16
C ALA A 48 18.20 0.26 23.37
N ARG A 49 18.92 -0.80 23.00
CA ARG A 49 18.42 -2.08 22.50
C ARG A 49 17.45 -2.83 23.44
N THR A 50 17.78 -3.02 24.72
CA THR A 50 16.92 -3.62 25.75
C THR A 50 15.68 -2.77 26.00
N ALA A 51 15.81 -1.44 26.09
CA ALA A 51 14.66 -0.55 26.24
C ALA A 51 13.68 -0.66 25.04
N ARG A 52 14.20 -0.67 23.80
CA ARG A 52 13.41 -0.91 22.58
C ARG A 52 12.75 -2.30 22.59
N ARG A 53 13.45 -3.34 23.07
CA ARG A 53 12.90 -4.70 23.17
C ARG A 53 11.73 -4.76 24.16
N ILE A 54 11.90 -4.19 25.36
CA ILE A 54 10.86 -4.14 26.40
C ILE A 54 9.64 -3.37 25.90
N ALA A 55 9.84 -2.23 25.23
CA ALA A 55 8.76 -1.45 24.63
C ALA A 55 7.99 -2.25 23.57
N ARG A 56 8.69 -2.98 22.70
CA ARG A 56 8.09 -3.86 21.67
C ARG A 56 7.33 -5.04 22.27
N GLU A 57 7.80 -5.61 23.38
CA GLU A 57 7.10 -6.68 24.07
C GLU A 57 5.85 -6.18 24.80
N LYS A 58 5.92 -5.00 25.45
CA LYS A 58 4.75 -4.35 26.05
C LYS A 58 3.68 -4.01 25.00
N SER A 59 4.07 -3.49 23.83
CA SER A 59 3.11 -3.19 22.75
C SER A 59 2.47 -4.46 22.16
N LYS A 60 3.25 -5.53 21.95
CA LYS A 60 2.73 -6.85 21.55
C LYS A 60 1.75 -7.46 22.55
N LYS A 61 1.99 -7.31 23.86
CA LYS A 61 1.05 -7.78 24.89
C LYS A 61 -0.26 -6.98 24.87
N LYS A 62 -0.17 -5.65 24.71
CA LYS A 62 -1.35 -4.78 24.57
C LYS A 62 -2.18 -5.07 23.33
N SER A 63 -1.54 -5.41 22.20
CA SER A 63 -2.26 -5.74 20.96
C SER A 63 -2.95 -7.11 20.98
N LYS A 64 -2.59 -8.01 21.90
CA LYS A 64 -3.24 -9.33 22.04
C LYS A 64 -4.59 -9.28 22.75
N GLY A 65 -4.86 -8.25 23.56
CA GLY A 65 -6.10 -8.13 24.36
C GLY A 65 -7.24 -7.42 23.64
N LYS A 66 -6.97 -6.73 22.53
CA LYS A 66 -8.00 -6.15 21.67
C LYS A 66 -8.10 -7.06 20.44
N GLY A 67 -9.30 -7.54 20.11
CA GLY A 67 -9.56 -8.22 18.84
C GLY A 67 -9.29 -7.24 17.69
N GLY A 68 -8.03 -7.14 17.27
CA GLY A 68 -7.64 -6.33 16.13
C GLY A 68 -8.19 -6.93 14.84
N PRO A 69 -8.29 -6.14 13.75
CA PRO A 69 -8.59 -6.71 12.45
C PRO A 69 -7.57 -7.80 12.11
N MET A 70 -8.05 -8.88 11.50
CA MET A 70 -7.20 -10.00 11.09
C MET A 70 -6.01 -9.51 10.26
N SER A 71 -4.83 -10.04 10.57
CA SER A 71 -3.64 -9.79 9.77
C SER A 71 -3.81 -10.32 8.34
N CYS A 72 -3.06 -9.76 7.38
CA CYS A 72 -3.08 -10.26 6.00
C CYS A 72 -2.74 -11.76 5.90
N ARG A 73 -1.92 -12.28 6.83
CA ARG A 73 -1.56 -13.71 6.87
C ARG A 73 -2.74 -14.57 7.32
N GLU A 74 -3.48 -14.12 8.32
CA GLU A 74 -4.69 -14.81 8.80
C GLU A 74 -5.79 -14.79 7.75
N ARG A 75 -6.02 -13.65 7.09
CA ARG A 75 -7.00 -13.55 5.99
C ARG A 75 -6.72 -14.50 4.84
N ARG A 76 -5.45 -14.62 4.42
CA ARG A 76 -5.01 -15.57 3.39
C ARG A 76 -5.19 -17.02 3.83
N LYS A 77 -4.87 -17.34 5.10
CA LYS A 77 -5.06 -18.69 5.65
C LYS A 77 -6.54 -19.10 5.62
N LEU A 78 -7.44 -18.14 5.85
CA LEU A 78 -8.89 -18.35 5.80
C LEU A 78 -9.47 -18.28 4.37
N GLY A 79 -8.69 -17.91 3.35
CA GLY A 79 -9.16 -17.78 1.98
C GLY A 79 -10.25 -16.72 1.78
N LEU A 80 -10.34 -15.72 2.67
CA LEU A 80 -11.43 -14.72 2.63
C LEU A 80 -11.45 -13.89 1.35
N ASP A 81 -10.29 -13.74 0.71
CA ASP A 81 -10.13 -12.99 -0.53
C ASP A 81 -10.20 -13.89 -1.77
N ASP A 82 -10.48 -15.19 -1.63
CA ASP A 82 -10.55 -16.13 -2.75
C ASP A 82 -11.99 -16.34 -3.20
N LEU A 83 -12.23 -16.18 -4.51
CA LEU A 83 -13.53 -16.49 -5.10
C LEU A 83 -13.61 -17.99 -5.36
N SER A 84 -14.56 -18.67 -4.71
CA SER A 84 -14.85 -20.08 -4.96
C SER A 84 -15.22 -20.33 -6.43
N ARG A 85 -15.05 -21.57 -6.92
CA ARG A 85 -15.42 -21.95 -8.30
C ARG A 85 -16.88 -21.65 -8.63
N ARG A 86 -17.79 -21.72 -7.64
CA ARG A 86 -19.20 -21.34 -7.81
C ARG A 86 -19.34 -19.85 -8.15
N GLY A 87 -18.50 -19.01 -7.55
CA GLY A 87 -18.41 -17.57 -7.82
C GLY A 87 -17.71 -17.22 -9.13
N HIS A 88 -17.36 -18.18 -9.99
CA HIS A 88 -16.84 -17.90 -11.34
C HIS A 88 -17.94 -17.94 -12.41
N LYS A 89 -19.16 -18.36 -12.03
CA LYS A 89 -20.32 -18.40 -12.93
C LYS A 89 -20.81 -16.99 -13.24
N TYR A 90 -21.05 -16.72 -14.51
CA TYR A 90 -21.53 -15.42 -15.00
C TYR A 90 -22.92 -15.07 -14.44
N GLU A 91 -23.83 -16.06 -14.45
CA GLU A 91 -25.23 -15.95 -13.99
C GLU A 91 -25.36 -15.38 -12.57
N VAL A 92 -24.40 -15.67 -11.69
CA VAL A 92 -24.38 -15.18 -10.30
C VAL A 92 -24.27 -13.66 -10.23
N TYR A 93 -23.66 -13.03 -11.24
CA TYR A 93 -23.42 -11.59 -11.28
C TYR A 93 -24.40 -10.82 -12.16
N GLU A 94 -25.33 -11.49 -12.85
CA GLU A 94 -26.36 -10.78 -13.63
C GLU A 94 -27.22 -9.83 -12.77
N PRO A 95 -27.69 -10.23 -11.57
CA PRO A 95 -28.42 -9.30 -10.71
C PRO A 95 -27.57 -8.11 -10.27
N LEU A 96 -26.26 -8.33 -10.07
CA LEU A 96 -25.31 -7.27 -9.74
C LEU A 96 -25.16 -6.29 -10.92
N HIS A 97 -25.15 -6.79 -12.15
CA HIS A 97 -25.14 -5.94 -13.34
C HIS A 97 -26.42 -5.10 -13.45
N ARG A 98 -27.60 -5.69 -13.20
CA ARG A 98 -28.88 -4.94 -13.18
C ARG A 98 -28.86 -3.84 -12.13
N LEU A 99 -28.34 -4.11 -10.94
CA LEU A 99 -28.17 -3.11 -9.88
C LEU A 99 -27.24 -1.98 -10.33
N TRP A 100 -26.11 -2.31 -10.94
CA TRP A 100 -25.16 -1.33 -11.45
C TRP A 100 -25.78 -0.43 -12.55
N LEU A 101 -26.63 -0.99 -13.43
CA LEU A 101 -27.35 -0.20 -14.43
C LEU A 101 -28.29 0.83 -13.79
N GLY A 102 -29.01 0.47 -12.73
CA GLY A 102 -29.83 1.43 -11.98
C GLY A 102 -28.97 2.54 -11.36
N TYR A 103 -27.91 2.15 -10.65
CA TYR A 103 -26.96 3.07 -10.02
C TYR A 103 -26.36 4.08 -11.01
N VAL A 104 -25.85 3.61 -12.16
CA VAL A 104 -25.15 4.49 -13.10
C VAL A 104 -26.11 5.44 -13.82
N ARG A 105 -27.35 5.01 -14.08
CA ARG A 105 -28.41 5.86 -14.64
C ARG A 105 -28.81 6.96 -13.67
N GLU A 106 -28.97 6.63 -12.39
CA GLU A 106 -29.25 7.62 -11.35
C GLU A 106 -28.08 8.60 -11.18
N THR A 107 -26.85 8.10 -11.19
CA THR A 107 -25.64 8.92 -11.02
C THR A 107 -25.46 9.91 -12.17
N LEU A 108 -25.64 9.45 -13.41
CA LEU A 108 -25.50 10.31 -14.59
C LEU A 108 -26.72 11.21 -14.80
N GLY A 109 -27.94 10.71 -14.58
CA GLY A 109 -29.17 11.46 -14.81
C GLY A 109 -29.23 11.98 -16.25
N ALA A 110 -29.39 13.31 -16.40
CA ALA A 110 -29.39 13.97 -17.71
C ALA A 110 -28.05 13.86 -18.46
N ASP A 111 -26.93 13.68 -17.74
CA ASP A 111 -25.59 13.61 -18.33
C ASP A 111 -25.40 12.35 -19.20
N LEU A 112 -26.28 11.36 -19.09
CA LEU A 112 -26.27 10.17 -19.93
C LEU A 112 -26.53 10.50 -21.41
N TYR A 113 -27.28 11.57 -21.68
CA TYR A 113 -27.66 11.96 -23.04
C TYR A 113 -26.77 13.04 -23.63
N THR A 114 -26.15 13.87 -22.77
CA THR A 114 -25.27 14.98 -23.19
C THR A 114 -23.80 14.58 -23.19
N GLY A 115 -23.39 13.71 -22.27
CA GLY A 115 -22.00 13.35 -22.04
C GLY A 115 -21.15 14.52 -21.54
N GLY A 116 -19.88 14.55 -21.96
CA GLY A 116 -18.96 15.65 -21.69
C GLY A 116 -18.26 15.61 -20.32
N PRO A 117 -17.60 16.71 -19.93
CA PRO A 117 -16.72 16.75 -18.75
C PRO A 117 -17.44 16.49 -17.42
N ALA A 118 -18.72 16.91 -17.29
CA ALA A 118 -19.52 16.68 -16.10
C ALA A 118 -19.81 15.18 -15.91
N ALA A 119 -20.23 14.49 -16.98
CA ALA A 119 -20.40 13.04 -17.00
C ALA A 119 -19.08 12.33 -16.66
N ALA A 120 -17.98 12.77 -17.28
CA ALA A 120 -16.65 12.19 -17.05
C ALA A 120 -16.19 12.34 -15.59
N ALA A 121 -16.44 13.49 -14.96
CA ALA A 121 -16.11 13.73 -13.56
C ALA A 121 -16.88 12.81 -12.61
N LYS A 122 -18.18 12.58 -12.87
CA LYS A 122 -19.00 11.63 -12.12
C LYS A 122 -18.52 10.19 -12.32
N LEU A 123 -18.20 9.81 -13.55
CA LEU A 123 -17.70 8.47 -13.87
C LEU A 123 -16.30 8.20 -13.29
N ALA A 124 -15.46 9.23 -13.13
CA ALA A 124 -14.14 9.08 -12.52
C ALA A 124 -14.21 8.66 -11.04
N SER A 125 -15.22 9.13 -10.30
CA SER A 125 -15.45 8.76 -8.90
C SER A 125 -16.41 7.58 -8.72
N ALA A 126 -17.08 7.15 -9.78
CA ALA A 126 -18.09 6.10 -9.75
C ALA A 126 -17.54 4.70 -9.42
N GLU A 127 -18.48 3.83 -9.04
CA GLU A 127 -18.25 2.41 -8.80
C GLU A 127 -18.42 1.60 -10.10
N PHE A 128 -17.51 0.64 -10.32
CA PHE A 128 -17.52 -0.25 -11.49
C PHE A 128 -17.75 -1.72 -11.13
N HIS A 129 -17.94 -2.09 -9.85
CA HIS A 129 -18.40 -3.43 -9.50
C HIS A 129 -19.80 -3.68 -10.10
N GLY A 130 -19.97 -4.77 -10.85
CA GLY A 130 -21.19 -5.07 -11.61
C GLY A 130 -21.23 -4.49 -13.01
N ALA A 131 -20.28 -3.62 -13.39
CA ALA A 131 -20.26 -3.05 -14.72
C ALA A 131 -19.92 -4.12 -15.77
N LEU A 132 -20.56 -4.04 -16.94
CA LEU A 132 -20.17 -4.83 -18.10
C LEU A 132 -18.99 -4.13 -18.78
N ALA A 133 -17.80 -4.70 -18.64
CA ALA A 133 -16.56 -4.17 -19.18
C ALA A 133 -16.12 -4.96 -20.42
N GLU A 134 -15.59 -4.23 -21.40
CA GLU A 134 -14.92 -4.77 -22.57
C GLU A 134 -13.53 -4.14 -22.71
N VAL A 135 -12.50 -4.96 -22.89
CA VAL A 135 -11.14 -4.48 -23.12
C VAL A 135 -10.98 -4.13 -24.60
N VAL A 136 -10.98 -2.84 -24.93
CA VAL A 136 -10.86 -2.35 -26.32
C VAL A 136 -9.40 -2.18 -26.73
N ARG A 137 -8.56 -1.72 -25.79
CA ARG A 137 -7.12 -1.52 -26.02
C ARG A 137 -6.35 -2.07 -24.83
N SER A 138 -5.24 -2.76 -25.10
CA SER A 138 -4.30 -3.18 -24.06
C SER A 138 -2.89 -3.23 -24.64
N ALA A 139 -1.87 -2.93 -23.82
CA ALA A 139 -0.47 -3.17 -24.17
C ALA A 139 -0.19 -4.64 -24.50
N CYS A 140 -1.00 -5.57 -23.98
CA CYS A 140 -0.94 -6.98 -24.33
C CYS A 140 -2.11 -7.35 -25.27
N PRO A 141 -1.86 -7.61 -26.57
CA PRO A 141 -2.91 -7.88 -27.54
C PRO A 141 -3.83 -9.06 -27.17
N SER A 142 -3.30 -10.07 -26.47
CA SER A 142 -4.07 -11.24 -26.02
C SER A 142 -5.22 -10.92 -25.05
N ARG A 143 -5.22 -9.71 -24.45
CA ARG A 143 -6.26 -9.26 -23.51
C ARG A 143 -7.38 -8.48 -24.19
N VAL A 144 -7.16 -8.01 -25.41
CA VAL A 144 -8.16 -7.27 -26.19
C VAL A 144 -9.35 -8.19 -26.50
N GLY A 145 -10.56 -7.67 -26.38
CA GLY A 145 -11.80 -8.42 -26.56
C GLY A 145 -12.26 -9.23 -25.35
N ILE A 146 -11.55 -9.17 -24.21
CA ILE A 146 -12.09 -9.72 -22.95
C ILE A 146 -13.34 -8.91 -22.58
N LYS A 147 -14.49 -9.58 -22.58
CA LYS A 147 -15.79 -9.01 -22.23
C LYS A 147 -16.44 -9.78 -21.08
N GLY A 148 -16.98 -9.06 -20.10
CA GLY A 148 -17.65 -9.67 -18.95
C GLY A 148 -18.03 -8.68 -17.86
N ILE A 149 -18.59 -9.21 -16.77
CA ILE A 149 -19.00 -8.40 -15.62
C ILE A 149 -17.81 -8.24 -14.67
N VAL A 150 -17.56 -7.01 -14.23
CA VAL A 150 -16.55 -6.69 -13.22
C VAL A 150 -17.01 -7.19 -11.85
N VAL A 151 -16.29 -8.16 -11.31
CA VAL A 151 -16.58 -8.74 -9.99
C VAL A 151 -15.85 -8.01 -8.90
N ARG A 152 -14.59 -7.63 -9.14
CA ARG A 152 -13.77 -6.90 -8.16
C ARG A 152 -12.94 -5.82 -8.83
N ASP A 153 -12.98 -4.65 -8.23
CA ASP A 153 -12.18 -3.50 -8.61
C ASP A 153 -11.05 -3.29 -7.58
N ARG A 154 -9.88 -3.88 -7.85
CA ARG A 154 -8.69 -3.74 -6.99
C ARG A 154 -7.82 -2.57 -7.45
N LYS A 155 -6.85 -2.17 -6.63
CA LYS A 155 -5.97 -1.03 -6.92
C LYS A 155 -5.36 -1.05 -8.34
N PHE A 156 -4.81 -2.17 -8.78
CA PHE A 156 -4.09 -2.25 -10.07
C PHE A 156 -4.74 -3.19 -11.09
N VAL A 157 -5.76 -3.92 -10.68
CA VAL A 157 -6.32 -5.03 -11.45
C VAL A 157 -7.83 -4.98 -11.34
N MET A 158 -8.50 -5.25 -12.45
CA MET A 158 -9.93 -5.47 -12.50
C MET A 158 -10.18 -6.96 -12.74
N GLU A 159 -10.99 -7.58 -11.89
CA GLU A 159 -11.37 -8.98 -12.05
C GLU A 159 -12.71 -9.05 -12.80
N ILE A 160 -12.71 -9.71 -13.95
CA ILE A 160 -13.85 -9.77 -14.86
C ILE A 160 -14.27 -11.23 -15.02
N VAL A 161 -15.55 -11.54 -14.78
CA VAL A 161 -16.13 -12.84 -15.12
C VAL A 161 -16.68 -12.78 -16.53
N THR A 162 -16.09 -13.60 -17.39
CA THR A 162 -16.51 -13.73 -18.78
C THR A 162 -17.78 -14.56 -18.90
N THR A 163 -18.53 -14.38 -19.99
CA THR A 163 -19.72 -15.21 -20.31
C THR A 163 -19.40 -16.71 -20.38
N LYS A 164 -18.14 -17.07 -20.65
CA LYS A 164 -17.62 -18.45 -20.60
C LYS A 164 -17.41 -19.00 -19.18
N GLY A 165 -17.86 -18.29 -18.13
CA GLY A 165 -17.75 -18.71 -16.74
C GLY A 165 -16.31 -18.76 -16.22
N ARG A 166 -15.42 -17.92 -16.77
CA ARG A 166 -14.02 -17.82 -16.34
C ARG A 166 -13.75 -16.45 -15.74
N LEU A 167 -13.15 -16.44 -14.56
CA LEU A 167 -12.58 -15.24 -13.93
C LEU A 167 -11.26 -14.87 -14.62
N LYS A 168 -11.19 -13.63 -15.11
CA LYS A 168 -10.00 -13.05 -15.76
C LYS A 168 -9.54 -11.86 -14.95
N MET A 169 -8.28 -11.87 -14.55
CA MET A 169 -7.63 -10.72 -13.92
C MET A 169 -6.97 -9.87 -15.00
N VAL A 170 -7.48 -8.65 -15.19
CA VAL A 170 -6.98 -7.71 -16.20
C VAL A 170 -6.24 -6.57 -15.50
N PRO A 171 -4.93 -6.40 -15.72
CA PRO A 171 -4.20 -5.23 -15.23
C PRO A 171 -4.79 -3.95 -15.82
N LYS A 172 -4.92 -2.91 -15.01
CA LYS A 172 -5.43 -1.61 -15.45
C LYS A 172 -4.40 -0.82 -16.24
N GLU A 173 -3.13 -1.00 -15.91
CA GLU A 173 -2.02 -0.37 -16.59
C GLU A 173 -2.04 -0.69 -18.10
N GLY A 174 -1.92 0.35 -18.91
CA GLY A 174 -1.89 0.28 -20.37
C GLY A 174 -3.13 -0.35 -20.98
N THR A 175 -4.28 -0.30 -20.29
CA THR A 175 -5.52 -0.95 -20.72
C THR A 175 -6.69 0.03 -20.71
N THR A 176 -7.48 0.07 -21.78
CA THR A 176 -8.70 0.87 -21.90
C THR A 176 -9.93 -0.03 -21.83
N PHE A 177 -10.83 0.29 -20.91
CA PHE A 177 -12.07 -0.44 -20.69
C PHE A 177 -13.24 0.35 -21.27
N ARG A 178 -14.05 -0.28 -22.11
CA ARG A 178 -15.30 0.26 -22.60
C ARG A 178 -16.46 -0.29 -21.77
N PHE A 179 -17.36 0.60 -21.41
CA PHE A 179 -18.61 0.28 -20.72
C PHE A 179 -19.78 0.72 -21.57
N VAL A 180 -20.84 -0.08 -21.58
CA VAL A 180 -22.05 0.18 -22.35
C VAL A 180 -23.25 0.19 -21.42
N ILE A 181 -24.01 1.27 -21.47
CA ILE A 181 -25.26 1.46 -20.74
C ILE A 181 -26.40 1.40 -21.77
N PRO A 182 -27.20 0.32 -21.79
CA PRO A 182 -28.37 0.26 -22.65
C PRO A 182 -29.44 1.27 -22.18
N PRO A 183 -30.33 1.74 -23.08
CA PRO A 183 -31.47 2.55 -22.69
C PRO A 183 -32.40 1.79 -21.73
N GLU A 184 -33.15 2.51 -20.92
CA GLU A 184 -34.05 1.93 -19.92
C GLU A 184 -35.31 1.33 -20.55
N GLN A 185 -35.84 1.98 -21.59
CA GLN A 185 -36.92 1.47 -22.41
C GLN A 185 -36.40 1.29 -23.83
N ALA A 186 -36.70 0.14 -24.43
CA ALA A 186 -36.41 -0.14 -25.84
C ALA A 186 -37.41 0.60 -26.75
N THR A 187 -37.58 1.90 -26.56
CA THR A 187 -38.23 2.74 -27.56
C THR A 187 -37.19 3.09 -28.62
N GLU A 188 -37.55 2.98 -29.88
CA GLU A 188 -36.66 2.95 -31.06
C GLU A 188 -35.77 4.20 -31.28
N LYS A 189 -35.85 5.21 -30.39
CA LYS A 189 -35.16 6.49 -30.52
C LYS A 189 -33.99 6.72 -29.57
N GLN A 190 -33.69 5.83 -28.63
CA GLN A 190 -32.56 5.99 -27.71
C GLN A 190 -31.40 5.05 -28.03
N SER A 191 -30.26 5.62 -28.42
CA SER A 191 -29.02 4.88 -28.61
C SER A 191 -28.41 4.47 -27.26
N SER A 192 -27.65 3.38 -27.26
CA SER A 192 -26.90 2.96 -26.06
C SER A 192 -25.76 3.95 -25.80
N PHE A 193 -25.66 4.43 -24.57
CA PHE A 193 -24.54 5.28 -24.16
C PHE A 193 -23.32 4.40 -23.88
N ALA A 194 -22.20 4.70 -24.52
CA ALA A 194 -20.95 4.00 -24.30
C ALA A 194 -19.85 5.00 -23.95
N PHE A 195 -19.01 4.62 -23.00
CA PHE A 195 -17.86 5.43 -22.60
C PHE A 195 -16.64 4.53 -22.38
N GLU A 196 -15.48 5.13 -22.54
CA GLU A 196 -14.19 4.46 -22.38
C GLU A 196 -13.44 5.07 -21.20
N VAL A 197 -12.85 4.20 -20.38
CA VAL A 197 -12.08 4.58 -19.22
C VAL A 197 -10.67 4.04 -19.35
N LEU A 198 -9.72 4.95 -19.16
CA LEU A 198 -8.30 4.64 -19.16
C LEU A 198 -7.93 3.99 -17.82
N GLY A 199 -7.47 2.75 -17.87
CA GLY A 199 -7.13 1.99 -16.67
C GLY A 199 -6.01 2.62 -15.85
N ASP A 200 -5.07 3.32 -16.49
CA ASP A 200 -4.00 4.09 -15.81
C ASP A 200 -4.56 5.09 -14.79
N GLN A 201 -5.71 5.71 -15.11
CA GLN A 201 -6.38 6.66 -14.22
C GLN A 201 -7.22 5.95 -13.13
N LEU A 202 -7.51 4.67 -13.31
CA LEU A 202 -8.22 3.83 -12.35
C LEU A 202 -7.28 3.04 -11.42
N MET A 203 -5.98 3.34 -11.36
CA MET A 203 -5.00 2.62 -10.50
C MET A 203 -5.14 2.87 -8.98
N VAL A 204 -6.39 3.04 -8.53
CA VAL A 204 -6.82 3.28 -7.15
C VAL A 204 -7.93 2.30 -6.83
N ARG A 205 -8.05 1.89 -5.56
CA ARG A 205 -9.21 1.09 -5.13
C ARG A 205 -10.47 1.92 -5.30
N SER A 206 -11.59 1.27 -5.62
CA SER A 206 -12.84 1.98 -5.86
C SER A 206 -13.29 2.85 -4.68
N ALA A 207 -13.30 2.29 -3.46
CA ALA A 207 -13.64 3.05 -2.25
C ALA A 207 -12.77 4.29 -2.02
N ASP A 208 -11.51 4.26 -2.47
CA ASP A 208 -10.58 5.37 -2.34
C ASP A 208 -10.79 6.43 -3.45
N ARG A 209 -11.51 6.12 -4.55
CA ARG A 209 -11.77 7.05 -5.67
C ARG A 209 -12.80 8.12 -5.30
N ALA A 210 -13.86 7.76 -4.59
CA ALA A 210 -14.94 8.68 -4.26
C ALA A 210 -14.46 9.96 -3.54
N ASN A 211 -13.44 9.81 -2.68
CA ASN A 211 -12.86 10.92 -1.91
C ASN A 211 -11.61 11.53 -2.58
N ARG A 212 -11.19 11.01 -3.73
CA ARG A 212 -9.96 11.45 -4.39
C ARG A 212 -10.22 12.67 -5.27
N LYS A 213 -9.42 13.72 -5.07
CA LYS A 213 -9.34 14.84 -6.01
C LYS A 213 -8.50 14.40 -7.22
N PHE A 214 -9.14 14.11 -8.34
CA PHE A 214 -8.45 13.79 -9.59
C PHE A 214 -7.77 15.05 -10.13
N LYS A 215 -6.50 14.91 -10.54
CA LYS A 215 -5.73 15.96 -11.20
C LYS A 215 -5.47 15.52 -12.63
N THR A 216 -5.50 16.46 -13.55
CA THR A 216 -5.10 16.21 -14.93
C THR A 216 -3.61 15.90 -14.96
N HIS A 217 -3.27 14.72 -15.48
CA HIS A 217 -1.89 14.30 -15.71
C HIS A 217 -1.70 14.08 -17.20
N PHE A 218 -0.55 14.50 -17.72
CA PHE A 218 -0.15 14.18 -19.08
C PHE A 218 0.02 12.66 -19.22
N LEU A 219 -0.56 12.09 -20.26
CA LEU A 219 -0.50 10.67 -20.56
C LEU A 219 0.44 10.47 -21.76
N PRO A 220 1.70 10.02 -21.55
CA PRO A 220 2.70 9.94 -22.63
C PRO A 220 2.41 8.84 -23.64
N ASN A 221 1.64 7.83 -23.24
CA ASN A 221 1.40 6.62 -24.03
C ASN A 221 -0.02 6.58 -24.61
N LEU A 222 -0.74 7.71 -24.62
CA LEU A 222 -2.10 7.80 -25.15
C LEU A 222 -2.15 8.63 -26.42
#